data_AF-A0A2T2QXH1-F1
#
_entry.id   AF-A0A2T2QXH1-F1
#
_cell.length_a   1.000
_cell.length_b   1.000
_cell.length_c   1.000
_cell.angle_alpha   90.00
_cell.angle_beta   90.00
_cell.angle_gamma   90.00
#
_symmetry.space_group_name_H-M   'P 1'
#
loop_
_entity.id
_entity.type
_entity.pdbx_description
1 polymer ?
#
loop_
_entity_poly.entity_id
_entity_poly.type
_entity_poly.pdbx_seq_one_letter_code
_entity_poly.pdbx_strand_id
1 'polypeptide(L)'
;MFGTFSQIQTPMRTHSRAFTLLEILLVVAAIGVLAAIVIVAINPQRQLGKVRDAERQSEVGTIKDGLEQYSIDSSGEYPSGIEANTYKEVCDTKGWFLSNWALFRAIRKSRTPTQIPGTK
;
A
#
# COMPACT_ATOMS: atom_id res chain seq x y z
N MET A 1 -51.55 -16.79 -65.76
CA MET A 1 -50.19 -16.23 -65.53
C MET A 1 -50.23 -15.52 -64.18
N PHE A 2 -49.34 -15.92 -63.28
CA PHE A 2 -49.53 -15.96 -61.83
C PHE A 2 -49.70 -14.59 -61.15
N GLY A 3 -50.59 -14.55 -60.15
CA GLY A 3 -50.93 -13.36 -59.36
C GLY A 3 -49.76 -12.86 -58.51
N THR A 4 -49.59 -11.55 -58.48
CA THR A 4 -48.61 -10.86 -57.64
C THR A 4 -49.08 -10.87 -56.19
N PHE A 5 -48.40 -11.64 -55.35
CA PHE A 5 -48.64 -11.70 -53.91
C PHE A 5 -48.18 -10.37 -53.27
N SER A 6 -49.12 -9.55 -52.82
CA SER A 6 -48.84 -8.31 -52.09
C SER A 6 -48.37 -8.65 -50.67
N GLN A 7 -47.10 -8.38 -50.37
CA GLN A 7 -46.52 -8.55 -49.05
C GLN A 7 -47.03 -7.44 -48.11
N ILE A 8 -47.93 -7.79 -47.20
CA ILE A 8 -48.31 -6.94 -46.08
C ILE A 8 -47.12 -6.93 -45.10
N GLN A 9 -46.26 -5.93 -45.21
CA GLN A 9 -45.16 -5.72 -44.26
C GLN A 9 -45.74 -5.09 -42.97
N THR A 10 -46.03 -5.90 -41.96
CA THR A 10 -46.35 -5.39 -40.63
C THR A 10 -45.08 -4.78 -40.00
N PRO A 11 -45.08 -3.50 -39.61
CA PRO A 11 -43.92 -2.93 -38.92
C PRO A 11 -43.82 -3.56 -37.53
N MET A 12 -42.73 -4.28 -37.26
CA MET A 12 -42.39 -4.70 -35.90
C MET A 12 -42.13 -3.43 -35.08
N ARG A 13 -43.08 -3.03 -34.21
CA ARG A 13 -42.82 -1.99 -33.22
C ARG A 13 -41.78 -2.51 -32.24
N THR A 14 -40.53 -2.05 -32.38
CA THR A 14 -39.49 -2.29 -31.38
C THR A 14 -39.79 -1.38 -30.19
N HIS A 15 -40.19 -1.97 -29.07
CA HIS A 15 -40.43 -1.21 -27.84
C HIS A 15 -39.08 -0.88 -27.21
N SER A 16 -38.45 0.21 -27.67
CA SER A 16 -37.24 0.75 -27.06
C SER A 16 -37.59 1.29 -25.68
N ARG A 17 -37.42 0.47 -24.64
CA ARG A 17 -37.51 0.92 -23.24
C ARG A 17 -36.27 1.75 -22.96
N ALA A 18 -36.44 3.07 -22.93
CA ALA A 18 -35.40 3.99 -22.46
C ALA A 18 -35.26 3.87 -20.94
N PHE A 19 -34.03 4.01 -20.46
CA PHE A 19 -33.65 3.97 -19.05
C PHE A 19 -34.43 5.03 -18.25
N THR A 20 -35.01 4.62 -17.12
CA THR A 20 -35.65 5.57 -16.21
C THR A 20 -34.57 6.38 -15.49
N LEU A 21 -34.84 7.65 -15.16
CA LEU A 21 -33.94 8.46 -14.33
C LEU A 21 -33.76 7.82 -12.95
N LEU A 22 -34.79 7.14 -12.46
CA LEU A 22 -34.76 6.41 -11.19
C LEU A 22 -33.79 5.23 -11.24
N GLU A 23 -33.70 4.52 -12.37
CA GLU A 23 -32.73 3.44 -12.59
C GLU A 23 -31.31 3.92 -12.31
N ILE A 24 -30.91 5.04 -12.92
CA ILE A 24 -29.56 5.55 -12.82
C ILE A 24 -29.31 6.20 -11.45
N LEU A 25 -30.31 6.88 -10.89
CA LEU A 25 -30.22 7.53 -9.58
C LEU A 25 -30.01 6.51 -8.45
N LEU A 26 -30.77 5.40 -8.47
CA LEU A 26 -30.61 4.34 -7.48
C LEU A 26 -29.24 3.66 -7.61
N VAL A 27 -28.77 3.44 -8.85
CA VAL A 27 -27.48 2.77 -9.10
C VAL A 27 -26.30 3.58 -8.55
N VAL A 28 -26.23 4.88 -8.85
CA VAL A 28 -25.12 5.71 -8.33
C VAL A 28 -25.19 5.87 -6.81
N ALA A 29 -26.40 5.90 -6.23
CA ALA A 29 -26.59 5.90 -4.79
C ALA A 29 -26.08 4.59 -4.15
N ALA A 30 -26.43 3.43 -4.74
CA ALA A 30 -25.98 2.13 -4.26
C ALA A 30 -24.46 1.95 -4.40
N ILE A 31 -23.87 2.36 -5.53
CA ILE A 31 -22.41 2.32 -5.74
C ILE A 31 -21.69 3.18 -4.70
N GLY A 32 -22.22 4.37 -4.38
CA GLY A 32 -21.65 5.24 -3.35
C GLY A 32 -21.61 4.60 -1.97
N VAL A 33 -22.71 3.94 -1.56
CA VAL A 33 -22.78 3.23 -0.26
C VAL A 33 -21.81 2.06 -0.21
N LEU A 34 -21.76 1.24 -1.26
CA LEU A 34 -20.84 0.10 -1.34
C LEU A 34 -19.37 0.56 -1.31
N ALA A 35 -19.03 1.61 -2.07
CA ALA A 35 -17.68 2.17 -2.10
C ALA A 35 -17.24 2.70 -0.72
N ALA A 36 -18.14 3.37 0.00
CA ALA A 36 -17.84 3.90 1.34
C ALA A 36 -17.51 2.77 2.34
N ILE A 37 -18.28 1.68 2.34
CA ILE A 37 -18.05 0.52 3.22
C ILE A 37 -16.69 -0.13 2.93
N VAL A 38 -16.35 -0.31 1.65
CA VAL A 38 -15.08 -0.94 1.23
C VAL A 38 -13.87 -0.11 1.67
N ILE A 39 -13.91 1.22 1.53
CA ILE A 39 -12.80 2.09 1.93
C ILE A 39 -12.52 1.98 3.44
N VAL A 40 -13.58 1.94 4.26
CA VAL A 40 -13.45 1.79 5.72
C VAL A 40 -12.86 0.42 6.08
N ALA A 41 -13.27 -0.65 5.38
CA ALA A 41 -12.77 -2.00 5.65
C ALA A 41 -11.26 -2.16 5.39
N ILE A 42 -10.73 -1.52 4.35
CA ILE A 42 -9.34 -1.73 3.88
C ILE A 42 -8.29 -0.96 4.71
N ASN A 43 -8.68 -0.02 5.58
CA ASN A 43 -7.75 0.74 6.43
C ASN A 43 -6.52 1.26 5.65
N PRO A 44 -6.70 2.17 4.68
CA PRO A 44 -5.64 2.59 3.75
C PRO A 44 -4.38 3.10 4.46
N GLN A 45 -4.56 3.76 5.61
CA GLN A 45 -3.45 4.30 6.39
C GLN A 45 -2.47 3.23 6.91
N ARG A 46 -2.97 2.02 7.24
CA ARG A 46 -2.10 0.93 7.70
C ARG A 46 -1.29 0.34 6.55
N GLN A 47 -1.88 0.27 5.36
CA GLN A 47 -1.20 -0.27 4.17
C GLN A 47 -0.04 0.63 3.74
N LEU A 48 -0.20 1.95 3.79
CA LEU A 48 0.89 2.90 3.51
C LEU A 48 2.06 2.76 4.50
N GLY A 49 1.77 2.48 5.79
CA GLY A 49 2.80 2.19 6.78
C GLY A 49 3.59 0.92 6.44
N LYS A 50 2.89 -0.16 6.10
CA LYS A 50 3.51 -1.44 5.73
C LYS A 50 4.36 -1.36 4.46
N VAL A 51 3.91 -0.62 3.44
CA VAL A 51 4.69 -0.43 2.20
C VAL A 51 6.04 0.24 2.52
N ARG A 52 6.02 1.30 3.34
CA ARG A 52 7.24 1.98 3.77
C ARG A 52 8.15 1.14 4.66
N ASP A 53 7.60 0.17 5.39
CA ASP A 53 8.40 -0.78 6.17
C ASP A 53 9.03 -1.83 5.28
N ALA A 54 8.27 -2.35 4.32
CA ALA A 54 8.76 -3.31 3.34
C ALA A 54 9.90 -2.72 2.49
N GLU A 55 9.76 -1.44 2.08
CA GLU A 55 10.82 -0.70 1.39
C GLU A 55 12.10 -0.61 2.23
N ARG A 56 11.99 -0.19 3.50
CA ARG A 56 13.13 -0.16 4.44
C ARG A 56 13.77 -1.54 4.65
N GLN A 57 12.97 -2.59 4.74
CA GLN A 57 13.50 -3.96 4.88
C GLN A 57 14.25 -4.40 3.61
N SER A 58 13.75 -4.05 2.43
CA SER A 58 14.42 -4.33 1.16
C SER A 58 15.75 -3.59 1.02
N GLU A 59 15.78 -2.32 1.44
CA GLU A 59 17.00 -1.51 1.45
C GLU A 59 18.07 -2.10 2.38
N VAL A 60 17.69 -2.47 3.61
CA VAL A 60 18.60 -3.12 4.56
C VAL A 60 19.07 -4.48 4.05
N GLY A 61 18.19 -5.26 3.41
CA GLY A 61 18.55 -6.52 2.77
C GLY A 61 19.62 -6.34 1.70
N THR A 62 19.46 -5.33 0.84
CA THR A 62 20.46 -5.02 -0.21
C THR A 62 21.83 -4.68 0.38
N ILE A 63 21.85 -3.90 1.47
CA ILE A 63 23.10 -3.56 2.17
C ILE A 63 23.72 -4.81 2.81
N LYS A 64 22.90 -5.67 3.42
CA LYS A 64 23.34 -6.94 4.02
C LYS A 64 23.97 -7.85 2.97
N ASP A 65 23.33 -8.02 1.82
CA ASP A 65 23.84 -8.88 0.75
C ASP A 65 25.19 -8.37 0.23
N GLY A 66 25.34 -7.05 0.07
CA GLY A 66 26.63 -6.45 -0.28
C GLY A 66 27.72 -6.65 0.78
N LEU A 67 27.32 -6.65 2.05
CA LEU A 67 28.23 -6.91 3.18
C LEU A 67 28.66 -8.39 3.26
N GLU A 68 27.74 -9.32 3.01
CA GLU A 68 28.04 -10.75 2.90
C GLU A 68 28.97 -11.02 1.71
N GLN A 69 28.73 -10.38 0.57
CA GLN A 69 29.62 -10.47 -0.58
C GLN A 69 31.04 -9.97 -0.26
N TYR A 70 31.16 -8.83 0.41
CA TYR A 70 32.45 -8.30 0.84
C TYR A 70 33.18 -9.26 1.80
N SER A 71 32.45 -9.88 2.72
CA SER A 71 33.00 -10.85 3.68
C SER A 71 33.56 -12.09 2.97
N ILE A 72 32.88 -12.59 1.93
CA ILE A 72 33.37 -13.71 1.11
C ILE A 72 34.70 -13.33 0.43
N ASP A 73 34.78 -12.12 -0.13
CA ASP A 73 35.97 -11.65 -0.86
C ASP A 73 37.15 -11.31 0.08
N SER A 74 36.86 -10.89 1.31
CA SER A 74 37.84 -10.42 2.31
C SER A 74 38.17 -11.47 3.38
N SER A 75 38.05 -12.76 3.05
CA SER A 75 38.41 -13.88 3.95
C SER A 75 37.67 -13.87 5.30
N GLY A 76 36.41 -13.44 5.31
CA GLY A 76 35.55 -13.39 6.50
C GLY A 76 35.58 -12.06 7.25
N GLU A 77 36.35 -11.06 6.81
CA GLU A 77 36.39 -9.75 7.45
C GLU A 77 35.26 -8.83 6.94
N TYR A 78 34.65 -8.09 7.86
CA TYR A 78 33.69 -7.02 7.54
C TYR A 78 34.39 -5.66 7.50
N PRO A 79 33.87 -4.65 6.78
CA PRO A 79 34.47 -3.32 6.69
C PRO A 79 34.68 -2.70 8.06
N SER A 80 35.82 -2.02 8.25
CA SER A 80 36.32 -1.48 9.53
C SER A 80 35.48 -0.40 10.22
N GLY A 81 34.28 -0.10 9.70
CA GLY A 81 33.30 0.81 10.30
C GLY A 81 32.09 0.11 10.96
N ILE A 82 32.00 -1.22 10.87
CA ILE A 82 30.88 -2.01 11.40
C ILE A 82 31.42 -2.91 12.52
N GLU A 83 31.18 -2.51 13.77
CA GLU A 83 31.55 -3.30 14.94
C GLU A 83 30.59 -4.48 15.10
N ALA A 84 31.10 -5.71 15.03
CA ALA A 84 30.29 -6.94 15.02
C ALA A 84 29.45 -7.19 16.30
N ASN A 85 29.69 -6.43 17.37
CA ASN A 85 29.06 -6.64 18.68
C ASN A 85 28.38 -5.37 19.26
N THR A 86 28.20 -4.33 18.45
CA THR A 86 27.55 -3.08 18.89
C THR A 86 26.25 -2.89 18.13
N TYR A 87 25.12 -3.00 18.83
CA TYR A 87 23.82 -2.64 18.28
C TYR A 87 23.72 -1.12 18.15
N LYS A 88 23.83 -0.60 16.92
CA LYS A 88 23.50 0.80 16.61
C LYS A 88 22.13 0.88 15.95
N GLU A 89 21.19 1.47 16.67
CA GLU A 89 19.92 1.87 16.09
C GLU A 89 20.17 2.91 14.98
N VAL A 90 19.60 2.69 13.79
CA VAL A 90 19.59 3.68 12.70
C VAL A 90 18.92 5.00 13.16
N CYS A 91 18.12 4.92 14.23
CA CYS A 91 17.45 6.05 14.85
C CYS A 91 18.13 6.54 16.15
N ASP A 92 19.45 6.41 16.32
CA ASP A 92 20.09 7.06 17.47
C ASP A 92 20.02 8.59 17.33
N THR A 93 19.13 9.20 18.11
CA THR A 93 18.98 10.66 18.19
C THR A 93 19.85 11.26 19.27
N LYS A 94 20.50 10.41 20.07
CA LYS A 94 21.17 10.87 21.28
C LYS A 94 22.48 11.61 20.99
N GLY A 95 22.90 11.67 19.73
CA GLY A 95 24.12 12.39 19.34
C GLY A 95 24.04 13.93 19.34
N TRP A 96 22.86 14.56 19.23
CA TRP A 96 22.83 16.02 18.97
C TRP A 96 21.71 16.82 19.65
N PHE A 97 20.78 16.17 20.35
CA PHE A 97 19.63 16.86 20.91
C PHE A 97 19.26 16.32 22.30
N LEU A 98 19.77 17.00 23.35
CA LEU A 98 18.98 17.67 24.40
C LEU A 98 19.59 17.51 25.81
N SER A 99 20.36 18.51 26.23
CA SER A 99 20.29 19.00 27.60
C SER A 99 18.99 19.81 27.78
N ASN A 100 18.13 19.35 28.70
CA ASN A 100 17.10 20.16 29.39
C ASN A 100 15.67 20.36 28.82
N TRP A 101 15.18 19.57 27.85
CA TRP A 101 13.72 19.47 27.52
C TRP A 101 13.30 18.08 26.97
N ALA A 102 14.18 17.07 27.01
CA ALA A 102 14.06 15.84 26.21
C ALA A 102 12.75 15.03 26.33
N LEU A 103 12.01 15.17 27.43
CA LEU A 103 10.80 14.40 27.67
C LEU A 103 9.67 14.70 26.66
N PHE A 104 9.48 15.96 26.25
CA PHE A 104 8.37 16.34 25.37
C PHE A 104 8.66 16.15 23.86
N ARG A 105 9.94 16.15 23.44
CA ARG A 105 10.31 15.91 22.02
C ARG A 105 10.46 14.41 21.71
N ALA A 106 10.76 13.56 22.69
CA ALA A 106 10.76 12.11 22.56
C ALA A 106 9.36 11.55 22.20
N ILE A 107 8.28 12.20 22.63
CA ILE A 107 6.89 11.80 22.32
C ILE A 107 6.55 12.00 20.82
N ARG A 108 7.23 12.92 20.10
CA ARG A 108 7.05 13.08 18.64
C ARG A 108 7.87 12.06 17.84
N LYS A 109 8.89 11.45 18.44
CA LYS A 109 9.83 10.53 17.78
C LYS A 109 9.35 9.06 17.76
N SER A 110 8.15 8.77 18.26
CA SER A 110 7.57 7.43 18.34
C SER A 110 6.35 7.22 17.43
N ARG A 111 6.25 7.93 16.30
CA ARG A 111 5.39 7.52 15.17
C ARG A 111 6.07 6.38 14.41
N THR A 112 6.38 5.30 15.12
CA THR A 112 7.03 4.07 14.65
C THR A 112 6.01 3.18 13.95
N PRO A 113 6.32 2.64 12.77
CA PRO A 113 5.78 1.37 12.38
C PRO A 113 6.62 0.26 13.04
N THR A 114 5.90 -0.63 13.71
CA THR A 114 6.16 -2.08 13.77
C THR A 114 7.52 -2.55 14.29
N GLN A 115 7.56 -2.87 15.59
CA GLN A 115 8.43 -3.91 16.15
C GLN A 115 8.39 -5.14 15.23
N ILE A 116 9.56 -5.64 14.82
CA ILE A 116 9.72 -6.93 14.14
C ILE A 116 9.46 -8.02 15.18
N PRO A 117 8.37 -8.81 15.08
CA PRO A 117 8.21 -9.96 15.96
C PRO A 117 9.07 -11.10 15.40
N GLY A 118 10.13 -11.45 16.13
CA GLY A 118 10.80 -12.75 15.96
C GLY A 118 12.29 -12.66 15.64
N THR A 119 13.10 -12.34 16.64
CA THR A 119 14.43 -12.93 16.80
C THR A 119 14.67 -13.14 18.29
N LYS A 120 14.29 -14.32 18.78
CA LYS A 120 14.96 -14.95 19.92
C LYS A 120 16.26 -15.57 19.40
#